data_AF-G4QLW3-F1
#
_entry.id   AF-G4QLW3-F1
#
_cell.length_a   1.000
_cell.length_b   1.000
_cell.length_c   1.000
_cell.angle_alpha   90.00
_cell.angle_beta   90.00
_cell.angle_gamma   90.00
#
_symmetry.space_group_name_H-M   'P 1'
#
loop_
_entity.id
_entity.type
_entity.pdbx_description
1 polymer ?
#
loop_
_entity_poly.entity_id
_entity_poly.type
_entity_poly.pdbx_seq_one_letter_code
_entity_poly.pdbx_strand_id
1 'polypeptide(L)' 'MAAGAKEKIMVIDVGGEQFLIGITAHNINQLGKLENPIETSITNKSGAQPANLAFKDKLVKAMAETMIGAKKGKAHE' A
#
# COMPACT_ATOMS: atom_id res chain seq x y z
N MET A 1 20.04 -25.71 16.30
CA MET A 1 19.43 -24.41 16.57
C MET A 1 18.28 -24.25 15.59
N ALA A 2 17.04 -24.47 16.03
CA ALA A 2 15.89 -24.39 15.16
C ALA A 2 15.33 -22.97 15.26
N ALA A 3 15.65 -22.12 14.28
CA ALA A 3 14.88 -20.92 13.99
C ALA A 3 13.45 -21.39 13.66
N GLY A 4 12.57 -21.36 14.64
CA GLY A 4 11.17 -21.72 14.47
C GLY A 4 10.51 -20.76 13.47
N ALA A 5 9.54 -21.24 12.71
CA ALA A 5 8.91 -20.58 11.56
C ALA A 5 8.17 -19.23 11.82
N LYS A 6 8.49 -18.50 12.90
CA LYS A 6 7.84 -17.24 13.32
C LYS A 6 8.82 -16.12 13.66
N GLU A 7 10.08 -16.22 13.26
CA GLU A 7 11.03 -15.12 13.39
C GLU A 7 10.87 -14.15 12.21
N LYS A 8 10.82 -12.84 12.51
CA LYS A 8 10.70 -11.77 11.51
C LYS A 8 11.69 -10.66 11.85
N ILE A 9 12.28 -10.07 10.82
CA ILE A 9 13.07 -8.84 10.93
C ILE A 9 12.25 -7.71 10.32
N MET A 10 12.12 -6.60 11.04
CA MET A 10 11.36 -5.43 10.58
C MET A 10 12.16 -4.15 10.82
N VAL A 11 11.87 -3.13 10.01
CA VAL A 11 12.37 -1.76 10.22
C VAL A 11 11.19 -0.90 10.64
N ILE A 12 11.36 -0.12 11.70
CA ILE A 12 10.38 0.85 12.16
C ILE A 12 10.97 2.26 12.10
N ASP A 13 10.15 3.23 11.76
CA ASP A 13 10.50 4.65 11.79
C ASP A 13 9.80 5.30 12.99
N VAL A 14 10.57 5.91 13.87
CA VAL A 14 10.06 6.61 15.05
C VAL A 14 10.74 7.97 15.15
N GLY A 15 9.97 9.03 14.93
CA GLY A 15 10.47 10.40 15.05
C GLY A 15 11.56 10.76 14.03
N GLY A 16 11.61 10.09 12.88
CA GLY A 16 12.62 10.31 11.83
C GLY A 16 13.87 9.45 11.98
N GLU A 17 13.90 8.55 12.97
CA GLU A 17 14.97 7.58 13.15
C GLU A 17 14.48 6.17 12.82
N GLN A 18 15.27 5.42 12.04
CA GLN A 18 14.93 4.05 11.67
C GLN A 18 15.67 3.03 12.53
N PHE A 19 14.93 2.05 13.05
CA PHE A 19 15.44 0.98 13.90
C PHE A 19 15.15 -0.39 13.29
N LEU A 20 16.16 -1.25 13.31
CA LEU A 20 16.03 -2.65 12.94
C LEU A 20 15.64 -3.45 14.18
N ILE A 21 14.53 -4.19 14.08
CA ILE A 21 13.99 -5.00 15.16
C ILE A 21 13.85 -6.46 14.74
N GLY A 22 14.26 -7.36 15.65
CA GLY A 22 14.05 -8.79 15.54
C GLY A 22 12.84 -9.18 16.38
N ILE A 23 11.85 -9.81 15.75
CA ILE A 23 10.60 -10.24 16.36
C ILE A 23 10.58 -11.77 16.38
N THR A 24 10.31 -12.32 17.55
CA THR A 24 10.03 -13.73 17.76
C THR A 24 8.59 -13.89 18.24
N ALA A 25 8.14 -15.11 18.52
CA ALA A 25 6.80 -15.35 19.05
C ALA A 25 6.55 -14.71 20.43
N HIS A 26 7.61 -14.44 21.20
CA HIS A 26 7.50 -14.03 22.59
C HIS A 26 8.26 -12.75 22.94
N ASN A 27 9.18 -12.32 22.08
CA ASN A 27 10.06 -11.20 22.37
C ASN A 27 10.33 -10.33 21.13
N ILE A 28 10.56 -9.05 21.37
CA ILE A 28 11.01 -8.07 20.38
C ILE A 28 12.33 -7.51 20.86
N ASN A 29 13.37 -7.60 20.04
CA ASN A 29 14.68 -7.08 20.35
C ASN A 29 15.11 -6.04 19.33
N GLN A 30 15.69 -4.93 19.78
CA GLN A 30 16.34 -3.97 18.90
C GLN A 30 17.69 -4.55 18.47
N LEU A 31 17.89 -4.67 17.16
CA LEU A 31 19.11 -5.18 16.56
C LEU A 31 20.07 -4.06 16.20
N GLY A 32 19.55 -2.87 15.88
CA GLY A 32 20.38 -1.70 15.58
C GLY A 32 19.56 -0.49 15.13
N LYS A 33 20.27 0.61 14.88
CA LYS A 33 19.74 1.83 14.25
C LYS A 33 20.35 1.93 12.85
N LEU A 34 19.55 2.34 11.88
CA LEU A 34 20.04 2.59 10.53
C LEU A 34 20.59 4.01 10.46
N GLU A 35 21.91 4.13 10.29
CA GLU A 35 22.58 5.43 10.11
C GLU A 35 22.19 6.09 8.78
N ASN A 36 21.94 5.27 7.76
CA ASN A 36 21.39 5.67 6.47
C ASN A 36 19.95 5.15 6.38
N PRO A 37 18.93 6.01 6.61
CA PRO A 37 17.53 5.61 6.53
C PRO A 37 17.19 5.03 5.16
N ILE A 38 16.40 3.98 5.14
CA ILE A 38 15.86 3.44 3.90
C ILE A 38 14.77 4.40 3.41
N GLU A 39 14.93 4.91 2.20
CA GLU A 39 13.87 5.67 1.55
C GLU A 39 12.67 4.76 1.30
N THR A 40 11.63 4.94 2.10
CA THR A 40 10.30 4.39 1.85
C THR A 40 9.60 5.18 0.75
N SER A 41 10.31 5.39 -0.38
CA SER A 41 9.63 5.54 -1.65
C SER A 41 8.76 4.30 -1.80
N ILE A 42 7.44 4.49 -1.81
CA ILE A 42 6.44 3.45 -2.01
C ILE A 42 6.72 2.79 -3.37
N THR A 43 7.72 1.93 -3.40
CA THR A 43 7.99 1.03 -4.49
C THR A 43 7.01 -0.09 -4.27
N ASN A 44 5.77 0.20 -4.68
CA ASN A 44 4.85 -0.78 -5.22
C ASN A 44 5.61 -1.54 -6.32
N LYS A 45 6.49 -2.49 -5.94
CA LYS A 45 6.95 -3.59 -6.78
C LYS A 45 5.81 -4.61 -6.89
N SER A 46 4.68 -4.10 -7.33
CA SER A 46 3.49 -4.75 -7.83
C SER A 46 2.85 -3.62 -8.63
N GLY A 47 2.78 -3.75 -9.94
CA GLY A 47 2.31 -2.73 -10.88
C GLY A 47 0.86 -2.34 -10.65
N ALA A 48 0.59 -1.67 -9.55
CA ALA A 48 -0.69 -1.10 -9.18
C ALA A 48 -0.46 0.40 -9.00
N GLN A 49 -0.76 1.09 -10.09
CA GLN A 49 -1.23 2.46 -10.18
C GLN A 49 -1.73 2.98 -8.81
N PRO A 50 -1.37 4.20 -8.38
CA PRO A 50 -1.91 4.79 -7.16
C PRO A 50 -3.44 4.63 -7.14
N ALA A 51 -3.96 3.85 -6.18
CA ALA A 51 -5.38 3.45 -6.12
C ALA A 51 -6.33 4.67 -6.15
N ASN A 52 -5.84 5.82 -5.68
CA ASN A 52 -6.57 7.09 -5.72
C ASN A 52 -6.75 7.68 -7.13
N LEU A 53 -5.89 7.38 -8.11
CA LEU A 53 -6.10 7.79 -9.50
C LEU A 53 -7.01 6.78 -10.22
N ALA A 54 -6.72 5.48 -10.08
CA ALA A 54 -7.47 4.43 -10.76
C ALA A 54 -8.95 4.35 -10.34
N PHE A 55 -9.27 4.65 -9.08
CA PHE A 55 -10.64 4.70 -8.59
C PHE A 55 -11.41 5.91 -9.15
N LYS A 56 -10.77 7.09 -9.19
CA LYS A 56 -11.37 8.31 -9.75
C LYS A 56 -11.72 8.12 -11.23
N ASP A 57 -10.82 7.52 -12.00
CA ASP A 57 -11.04 7.28 -13.44
C ASP A 57 -12.21 6.32 -13.68
N LYS A 58 -12.30 5.23 -12.90
CA LYS A 58 -13.44 4.30 -12.97
C LYS A 58 -14.76 4.95 -12.55
N LEU A 59 -14.75 5.79 -11.52
CA LEU A 59 -15.94 6.48 -11.03
C LEU A 59 -16.46 7.49 -12.05
N VAL A 60 -15.57 8.31 -12.63
CA VAL A 60 -15.91 9.28 -13.68
C VAL A 60 -16.50 8.57 -14.90
N LYS A 61 -15.90 7.44 -15.31
CA LYS A 61 -16.43 6.62 -16.42
C LYS A 61 -17.83 6.08 -16.11
N ALA A 62 -18.08 5.56 -14.92
CA ALA A 62 -19.40 5.06 -14.51
C ALA A 62 -20.46 6.18 -14.44
N MET A 63 -20.09 7.38 -13.96
CA MET A 63 -21.00 8.53 -13.95
C MET A 63 -21.31 9.03 -15.37
N ALA A 64 -20.32 9.06 -16.25
CA ALA A 64 -20.53 9.43 -17.65
C ALA A 64 -21.45 8.42 -18.38
N GLU A 65 -21.25 7.12 -18.16
CA GLU A 65 -22.10 6.07 -18.73
C GLU A 65 -23.55 6.14 -18.25
N THR A 66 -23.79 6.45 -16.97
CA THR A 66 -25.16 6.60 -16.44
C THR A 66 -25.87 7.85 -16.97
N MET A 67 -25.17 8.98 -17.15
CA MET A 67 -25.74 10.19 -17.73
C MET A 67 -26.03 10.03 -19.24
N ILE A 68 -25.19 9.32 -19.98
CA ILE A 68 -25.41 9.04 -21.41
C ILE A 68 -26.54 8.01 -21.59
N GLY A 69 -26.61 6.99 -20.72
CA GLY A 69 -27.69 5.99 -20.72
C GLY A 69 -29.07 6.59 -20.46
N ALA A 70 -29.17 7.63 -19.62
CA ALA A 70 -30.43 8.34 -19.36
C ALA A 70 -30.94 9.16 -20.57
N LYS A 71 -30.08 9.50 -21.55
CA LYS A 71 -30.46 10.29 -22.73
C LYS A 71 -30.79 9.44 -23.98
N LYS A 72 -30.53 8.12 -23.97
CA LYS A 72 -30.80 7.20 -25.10
C LYS A 72 -32.09 6.39 -24.94
N GLY A 73 -33.06 6.90 -24.18
CA GLY A 73 -34.37 6.27 -23.98
C GLY A 73 -35.59 7.06 -24.48
N LYS A 74 -35.41 8.23 -25.11
CA LYS A 74 -36.52 9.02 -25.69
C LYS A 74 -36.13 9.72 -26.99
N ALA A 75 -36.03 8.96 -28.08
CA ALA A 75 -36.23 9.44 -29.45
C ALA A 75 -36.50 8.22 -30.35
N HIS A 76 -37.57 8.28 -31.15
CA HIS A 76 -38.23 7.21 -31.95
C HIS A 76 -39.04 6.21 -31.11
N GLU A 77 -40.36 6.06 -31.23
CA GLU A 77 -41.38 6.37 -32.25
C GLU A 77 -42.69 6.83 -31.57
#